data_AF-A0A6B3D072-F1
#
_entry.id   AF-A0A6B3D072-F1
#
_cell.length_a   1.000
_cell.length_b   1.000
_cell.length_c   1.000
_cell.angle_alpha   90.00
_cell.angle_beta   90.00
_cell.angle_gamma   90.00
#
_symmetry.space_group_name_H-M   'P 1'
#
loop_
_entity.id
_entity.type
_entity.pdbx_description
1 polymer ?
#
loop_
_entity_poly.entity_id
_entity_poly.type
_entity_poly.pdbx_seq_one_letter_code
_entity_poly.pdbx_strand_id
1 'polypeptide(L)'
;TGSMRPTTLLELADKHGVRLPEALTEALGRGESPKLRATDERGWFRFQRLYDAARSCLQTPEDIQRLVREAAEEDLRDGSGWLEIQVDPTSYAPRLGGLIPALEIILDAVETTVRDTGIG
;
A
#
# COMPACT_ATOMS: atom_id res chain seq x y z
N THR A 1 -3.06 -0.42 -0.73
CA THR A 1 -2.24 0.62 -0.06
C THR A 1 -2.56 0.78 1.41
N GLY A 2 -3.80 0.61 1.87
CA GLY A 2 -4.15 0.72 3.29
C GLY A 2 -3.39 -0.24 4.22
N SER A 3 -2.98 -1.41 3.71
CA SER A 3 -2.21 -2.42 4.45
C SER A 3 -0.70 -2.27 4.34
N MET A 4 -0.19 -1.18 3.76
CA MET A 4 1.24 -0.98 3.56
C MET A 4 1.94 -0.72 4.91
N ARG A 5 3.03 -1.46 5.18
CA ARG A 5 3.88 -1.20 6.35
C ARG A 5 4.45 0.24 6.29
N PRO A 6 4.51 0.96 7.42
CA PRO A 6 5.16 2.28 7.50
C PRO A 6 6.57 2.32 6.92
N THR A 7 7.38 1.30 7.19
CA THR A 7 8.76 1.19 6.71
C THR A 7 8.79 1.05 5.19
N THR A 8 7.95 0.18 4.63
CA THR A 8 7.80 0.01 3.18
C THR A 8 7.41 1.30 2.49
N LEU A 9 6.51 2.10 3.07
CA LEU A 9 6.17 3.40 2.53
C LEU A 9 7.38 4.34 2.45
N LEU A 10 8.18 4.43 3.52
CA LEU A 10 9.37 5.28 3.54
C LEU A 10 10.44 4.80 2.54
N GLU A 11 10.66 3.50 2.46
CA GLU A 11 11.61 2.89 1.52
C GLU A 11 11.20 3.11 0.06
N LEU A 12 9.92 2.93 -0.27
CA LEU A 12 9.43 3.17 -1.63
C LEU A 12 9.43 4.65 -1.99
N ALA A 13 9.13 5.53 -1.03
CA ALA A 13 9.21 6.96 -1.25
C ALA A 13 10.65 7.40 -1.57
N ASP A 14 11.64 6.89 -0.85
CA ASP A 14 13.06 7.12 -1.12
C ASP A 14 13.48 6.54 -2.48
N LYS A 15 13.21 5.24 -2.71
CA LYS A 15 13.51 4.53 -3.97
C LYS A 15 12.99 5.26 -5.20
N HIS A 16 11.79 5.81 -5.14
CA HIS A 16 11.12 6.44 -6.28
C HIS A 16 11.16 7.97 -6.26
N GLY A 17 11.86 8.58 -5.30
CA GLY A 17 11.95 10.04 -5.17
C GLY A 17 10.61 10.74 -4.93
N VAL A 18 9.66 10.06 -4.29
CA VAL A 18 8.33 10.61 -3.98
C VAL A 18 8.42 11.47 -2.73
N ARG A 19 8.10 12.76 -2.85
CA ARG A 19 8.01 13.66 -1.71
C ARG A 19 6.75 13.39 -0.90
N LEU A 20 6.91 12.74 0.24
CA LEU A 20 5.83 12.56 1.21
C LEU A 20 5.51 13.88 1.94
N PRO A 21 4.24 14.10 2.35
CA PRO A 21 3.90 15.20 3.25
C PRO A 21 4.68 15.09 4.58
N GLU A 22 5.20 16.21 5.09
CA GLU A 22 6.00 16.26 6.32
C GLU A 22 5.30 15.60 7.51
N ALA A 23 4.00 15.86 7.68
CA ALA A 23 3.18 15.24 8.72
C ALA A 23 3.13 13.69 8.64
N LEU A 24 3.31 13.11 7.46
CA LEU A 24 3.41 11.67 7.27
C LEU A 24 4.81 11.19 7.64
N THR A 25 5.85 11.81 7.06
CA THR A 25 7.25 11.44 7.31
C THR A 25 7.62 11.54 8.78
N GLU A 26 7.23 12.63 9.46
CA GLU A 26 7.48 12.81 10.89
C GLU A 26 6.77 11.77 11.76
N ALA A 27 5.49 11.48 11.47
CA ALA A 27 4.73 10.50 12.23
C ALA A 27 5.33 9.10 12.08
N LEU A 28 5.59 8.68 10.84
CA LEU A 28 6.16 7.36 10.56
C LEU A 28 7.59 7.23 11.08
N GLY A 29 8.39 8.30 11.03
CA GLY A 29 9.75 8.34 11.60
C GLY A 29 9.78 8.16 13.13
N ARG A 30 8.67 8.47 13.82
CA ARG A 30 8.49 8.18 15.25
C ARG A 30 7.83 6.83 15.53
N GLY A 31 7.48 6.06 14.49
CA GLY A 31 6.72 4.82 14.62
C GLY A 31 5.24 5.04 14.98
N GLU A 32 4.70 6.23 14.69
CA GLU A 32 3.33 6.62 15.02
C GLU A 32 2.46 6.76 13.76
N SER A 33 1.15 6.55 13.91
CA SER A 33 0.19 6.92 12.87
C SER A 33 -0.04 8.44 12.87
N PRO A 34 -0.21 9.08 11.69
CA PRO A 34 -0.57 10.50 11.61
C PRO A 34 -1.87 10.78 12.38
N LYS A 35 -1.84 11.74 13.31
CA LYS A 35 -3.03 12.13 14.07
C LYS A 35 -4.02 12.89 13.17
N LEU A 36 -5.00 12.18 12.64
CA LEU A 36 -6.10 12.75 11.86
C LEU A 36 -7.32 12.94 12.77
N ARG A 37 -7.80 14.18 12.90
CA ARG A 37 -9.17 14.43 13.37
C ARG A 37 -10.09 14.32 12.16
N ALA A 38 -10.68 13.14 11.97
CA ALA A 38 -11.58 12.83 10.85
C ALA A 38 -13.06 13.15 11.14
N THR A 39 -13.33 14.15 11.99
CA THR A 39 -14.68 14.47 12.46
C THR A 39 -15.39 15.57 11.64
N ASP A 40 -14.71 16.16 10.66
CA ASP A 40 -15.27 17.15 9.74
C ASP A 40 -14.84 16.88 8.28
N GLU A 41 -15.47 17.57 7.32
CA GLU A 41 -15.17 17.43 5.89
C GLU A 41 -13.69 17.69 5.57
N ARG A 42 -13.04 18.58 6.33
CA ARG A 42 -11.61 18.90 6.18
C ARG A 42 -10.73 17.73 6.61
N GLY A 43 -11.18 16.92 7.57
CA GLY A 43 -10.55 15.68 8.01
C GLY A 43 -10.46 14.64 6.89
N TRP A 44 -11.55 14.45 6.13
CA TRP A 44 -11.57 13.53 4.99
C TRP A 44 -10.57 13.94 3.89
N PHE A 45 -10.54 15.22 3.50
CA PHE A 45 -9.57 15.70 2.50
C PHE A 45 -8.11 15.52 2.93
N ARG A 46 -7.81 15.66 4.23
CA ARG A 46 -6.47 15.40 4.76
C ARG A 46 -6.12 13.92 4.67
N PHE A 47 -7.03 13.03 5.05
CA PHE A 47 -6.84 11.59 4.92
C PHE A 47 -6.59 11.19 3.46
N GLN A 48 -7.46 11.65 2.54
CA GLN A 48 -7.34 11.37 1.12
C GLN A 48 -5.96 11.76 0.57
N ARG A 49 -5.45 12.96 0.92
CA ARG A 49 -4.11 13.39 0.49
C ARG A 49 -2.99 12.49 1.00
N LEU A 50 -3.06 12.02 2.24
CA LEU A 50 -2.07 11.09 2.78
C LEU A 50 -2.14 9.74 2.06
N TYR A 51 -3.36 9.26 1.79
CA TYR A 51 -3.60 8.00 1.09
C TYR A 51 -3.11 8.06 -0.36
N ASP A 52 -3.36 9.18 -1.05
CA ASP A 52 -2.88 9.43 -2.42
C ASP A 52 -1.34 9.50 -2.47
N ALA A 53 -0.70 10.14 -1.48
CA ALA A 53 0.75 10.17 -1.37
C ALA A 53 1.34 8.77 -1.19
N ALA A 54 0.79 7.98 -0.26
CA ALA A 54 1.23 6.61 -0.06
C ALA A 54 1.07 5.75 -1.32
N ARG A 55 -0.06 5.89 -2.00
CA ARG A 55 -0.33 5.19 -3.26
C ARG A 55 0.64 5.56 -4.38
N SER A 56 1.07 6.81 -4.45
CA SER A 56 2.03 7.26 -5.48
C SER A 56 3.43 6.66 -5.35
N CYS A 57 3.73 6.00 -4.22
CA CYS A 57 4.99 5.29 -4.00
C CYS A 57 5.02 3.91 -4.68
N LEU A 58 3.87 3.35 -5.07
CA LEU A 58 3.78 2.10 -5.83
C LEU A 58 3.93 2.42 -7.32
N GLN A 59 5.09 2.12 -7.91
CA GLN A 59 5.38 2.51 -9.30
C GLN A 59 5.71 1.35 -10.22
N THR A 60 6.16 0.23 -9.67
CA THR A 60 6.63 -0.95 -10.41
C THR A 60 5.84 -2.20 -10.02
N PRO A 61 5.79 -3.23 -10.87
CA PRO A 61 5.17 -4.52 -10.52
C PRO A 61 5.72 -5.10 -9.22
N GLU A 62 7.02 -4.96 -8.97
CA GLU A 62 7.71 -5.45 -7.78
C GLU A 62 7.21 -4.77 -6.50
N ASP A 63 6.79 -3.50 -6.57
CA ASP A 63 6.23 -2.81 -5.41
C ASP A 63 4.84 -3.36 -5.05
N ILE A 64 4.04 -3.76 -6.05
CA ILE A 64 2.74 -4.42 -5.86
C ILE A 64 2.95 -5.82 -5.27
N GLN A 65 3.88 -6.58 -5.82
CA GLN A 65 4.27 -7.91 -5.34
C GLN A 65 4.69 -7.86 -3.87
N ARG A 66 5.53 -6.89 -3.51
CA ARG A 66 5.95 -6.66 -2.13
C ARG A 66 4.76 -6.33 -1.24
N LEU A 67 3.92 -5.38 -1.64
CA LEU A 67 2.76 -4.95 -0.83
C LEU A 67 1.80 -6.10 -0.53
N VAL A 68 1.46 -6.92 -1.54
CA VAL A 68 0.52 -8.05 -1.35
C VAL A 68 1.12 -9.09 -0.40
N ARG A 69 2.40 -9.42 -0.58
CA ARG A 69 3.11 -10.35 0.29
C ARG A 69 3.17 -9.87 1.74
N GLU A 70 3.57 -8.63 1.96
CA GLU A 70 3.67 -8.07 3.31
C GLU A 70 2.30 -8.01 3.99
N ALA A 71 1.23 -7.71 3.24
CA ALA A 71 -0.13 -7.74 3.79
C ALA A 71 -0.54 -9.14 4.26
N ALA A 72 -0.22 -10.18 3.47
CA ALA A 72 -0.46 -11.56 3.87
C ALA A 72 0.39 -12.00 5.07
N GLU A 73 1.66 -11.60 5.13
CA GLU A 73 2.53 -11.87 6.27
C GLU A 73 2.00 -11.25 7.57
N GLU A 74 1.47 -10.03 7.53
CA GLU A 74 0.85 -9.41 8.71
C GLU A 74 -0.42 -10.17 9.13
N ASP A 75 -1.28 -10.52 8.17
CA ASP A 75 -2.54 -11.22 8.47
C ASP A 75 -2.27 -12.62 9.08
N LEU A 76 -1.27 -13.34 8.55
CA LEU A 76 -0.79 -14.60 9.13
C LEU A 76 -0.22 -14.43 10.54
N ARG A 77 0.54 -13.35 10.79
CA ARG A 77 1.08 -13.03 12.12
C ARG A 77 -0.04 -12.75 13.13
N ASP A 78 -1.14 -12.18 12.67
CA ASP A 78 -2.35 -11.95 13.46
C ASP A 78 -3.21 -13.23 13.62
N GLY A 79 -2.82 -14.33 12.96
CA GLY A 79 -3.44 -15.65 13.09
C GLY A 79 -4.57 -15.93 12.11
N SER A 80 -4.75 -15.08 11.10
CA SER A 80 -5.71 -15.31 10.03
C SER A 80 -5.28 -16.47 9.13
N GLY A 81 -6.25 -17.29 8.72
CA GLY A 81 -6.04 -18.31 7.68
C GLY A 81 -6.43 -17.84 6.28
N TRP A 82 -7.22 -16.76 6.18
CA TRP A 82 -7.82 -16.27 4.95
C TRP A 82 -7.75 -14.75 4.90
N LEU A 83 -7.25 -14.21 3.77
CA LEU A 83 -7.15 -12.78 3.52
C LEU A 83 -7.99 -12.38 2.31
N GLU A 84 -8.95 -11.48 2.51
CA GLU A 84 -9.64 -10.78 1.42
C GLU A 84 -9.03 -9.40 1.22
N ILE A 85 -8.39 -9.18 0.06
CA ILE A 85 -7.80 -7.88 -0.28
C ILE A 85 -8.63 -7.13 -1.32
N GLN A 86 -8.95 -5.88 -1.03
CA GLN A 86 -9.57 -4.96 -1.98
C GLN A 86 -8.52 -4.10 -2.66
N VAL A 87 -8.57 -4.02 -3.99
CA VAL A 87 -7.63 -3.22 -4.78
C VAL A 87 -8.38 -2.44 -5.85
N ASP A 88 -8.04 -1.15 -5.98
CA ASP A 88 -8.41 -0.31 -7.13
C ASP A 88 -7.20 -0.16 -8.07
N PRO A 89 -7.20 -0.86 -9.22
CA PRO A 89 -6.08 -0.83 -10.17
C PRO A 89 -5.97 0.48 -10.96
N THR A 90 -7.02 1.32 -10.98
CA THR A 90 -7.10 2.53 -11.82
C THR A 90 -5.95 3.48 -11.56
N SER A 91 -5.50 3.53 -10.32
CA SER A 91 -4.41 4.39 -9.89
C SER A 91 -3.00 3.93 -10.27
N TYR A 92 -2.83 2.63 -10.54
CA TYR A 92 -1.57 2.03 -10.97
C TYR A 92 -1.49 1.91 -12.49
N ALA A 93 -2.65 1.83 -13.16
CA ALA A 93 -2.77 1.68 -14.61
C ALA A 93 -1.86 2.63 -15.42
N PRO A 94 -1.73 3.94 -15.13
CA PRO A 94 -0.85 4.82 -15.89
C PRO A 94 0.63 4.43 -15.84
N ARG A 95 1.08 3.75 -14.78
CA ARG A 95 2.48 3.33 -14.58
C ARG A 95 2.73 1.90 -15.03
N LEU A 96 1.70 1.05 -14.97
CA LEU A 96 1.82 -0.39 -15.20
C LEU A 96 1.31 -0.85 -16.58
N GLY A 97 1.10 0.08 -17.52
CA GLY A 97 0.75 -0.25 -18.90
C GLY A 97 -0.76 -0.36 -19.19
N GLY A 98 -1.60 0.15 -18.30
CA GLY A 98 -3.06 0.19 -18.45
C GLY A 98 -3.79 -0.64 -17.40
N LEU A 99 -5.13 -0.62 -17.46
CA LEU A 99 -5.99 -1.26 -16.46
C LEU A 99 -5.82 -2.77 -16.43
N ILE A 100 -5.80 -3.41 -17.60
CA ILE A 100 -5.67 -4.87 -17.72
C ILE A 100 -4.30 -5.33 -17.21
N PRO A 101 -3.15 -4.80 -17.70
CA PRO A 101 -1.86 -5.19 -17.16
C PRO A 101 -1.70 -4.96 -15.66
N ALA A 102 -2.23 -3.84 -15.13
CA ALA A 102 -2.21 -3.58 -13.69
C ALA A 102 -2.97 -4.65 -12.89
N LEU A 103 -4.13 -5.09 -13.41
CA LEU A 103 -4.91 -6.16 -12.78
C LEU A 103 -4.16 -7.51 -12.82
N GLU A 104 -3.60 -7.90 -13.97
CA GLU A 104 -2.82 -9.13 -14.10
C GLU A 104 -1.63 -9.15 -13.13
N ILE A 105 -0.90 -8.03 -12.99
CA ILE A 105 0.19 -7.90 -12.01
C ILE A 105 -0.28 -8.13 -10.57
N ILE A 106 -1.47 -7.63 -10.22
CA ILE A 106 -2.04 -7.83 -8.88
C ILE A 106 -2.43 -9.30 -8.69
N LEU A 107 -3.03 -9.93 -9.70
CA LEU A 107 -3.41 -11.35 -9.64
C LEU A 107 -2.17 -12.25 -9.51
N ASP A 108 -1.13 -12.00 -10.30
CA ASP A 108 0.16 -12.70 -10.20
C ASP A 108 0.78 -12.53 -8.81
N ALA A 109 0.62 -11.35 -8.20
CA ALA A 109 1.10 -11.08 -6.85
C ALA A 109 0.34 -11.88 -5.79
N VAL A 110 -0.97 -11.98 -5.93
CA VAL A 110 -1.81 -12.81 -5.06
C VAL A 110 -1.43 -14.28 -5.22
N GLU A 111 -1.36 -14.81 -6.44
CA GLU A 111 -1.01 -16.22 -6.70
C GLU A 111 0.36 -16.57 -6.12
N THR A 112 1.36 -15.71 -6.34
CA THR A 112 2.70 -15.90 -5.79
C THR A 112 2.69 -15.88 -4.26
N THR A 113 1.94 -14.96 -3.67
CA THR A 113 1.84 -14.86 -2.21
C THR A 113 1.16 -16.08 -1.59
N VAL A 114 0.07 -16.57 -2.18
CA VAL A 114 -0.62 -17.80 -1.74
C VAL A 114 0.36 -18.97 -1.77
N ARG A 115 1.09 -19.14 -2.87
CA ARG A 115 2.09 -20.21 -3.02
C ARG A 115 3.20 -20.13 -1.97
N ASP A 116 3.72 -18.93 -1.70
CA ASP A 116 4.89 -18.74 -0.84
C ASP A 116 4.54 -18.79 0.66
N THR A 117 3.31 -18.41 1.02
CA THR A 117 2.90 -18.24 2.42
C THR A 117 1.88 -19.28 2.90
N GLY A 118 1.14 -19.90 1.98
CA GLY A 118 0.06 -20.84 2.30
C GLY A 118 -1.21 -20.18 2.81
N ILE A 119 -1.31 -18.84 2.81
CA ILE A 119 -2.56 -18.14 3.16
C ILE A 119 -3.63 -18.40 2.09
N GLY A 120 -4.89 -18.64 2.51
CA GLY A 120 -6.02 -18.86 1.59
C GLY A 120 -6.88 -20.07 1.93
#